data_AF-A0A7W8WH32-F1
#
_entry.id   AF-A0A7W8WH32-F1
#
_cell.length_a   1.000
_cell.length_b   1.000
_cell.length_c   1.000
_cell.angle_alpha   90.00
_cell.angle_beta   90.00
_cell.angle_gamma   90.00
#
_symmetry.space_group_name_H-M   'P 1'
#
loop_
_entity.id
_entity.type
_entity.pdbx_description
1 polymer ?
#
loop_
_entity_poly.entity_id
_entity_poly.type
_entity_poly.pdbx_seq_one_letter_code
_entity_poly.pdbx_strand_id
1 'polypeptide(L)'
;MFISRLLMASALLFVFTLKGYGAESVVDCPVANVTNNVFDASALVKDSRISIDNGTAEYPLVLDFYQPTKSGCEKAEFARYSIEGSAPIVESIFFMSLHGRVNVFSIVAWDINNRGDRTYGRLYQVYAYNFDENGMLVENKRVSEDDSMTGVDGYVEGRASKFRYRTAADVKKYWRSKPR
;
A
#
# COMPACT_ATOMS: atom_id res chain seq x y z
N MET A 1 73.14 -31.22 39.97
CA MET A 1 71.75 -31.55 40.35
C MET A 1 70.87 -31.22 39.15
N PHE A 2 69.97 -32.14 38.81
CA PHE A 2 69.14 -32.22 37.60
C PHE A 2 68.14 -31.06 37.38
N ILE A 3 67.50 -31.08 36.20
CA ILE A 3 66.23 -30.46 35.72
C ILE A 3 66.53 -29.41 34.61
N SER A 4 66.42 -29.65 33.30
CA SER A 4 65.40 -30.24 32.39
C SER A 4 64.03 -29.56 32.38
N ARG A 5 63.68 -28.91 31.25
CA ARG A 5 62.35 -28.85 30.57
C ARG A 5 62.43 -27.84 29.40
N LEU A 6 62.26 -28.26 28.13
CA LEU A 6 61.00 -28.37 27.36
C LEU A 6 60.25 -27.02 27.26
N LEU A 7 59.64 -26.57 26.17
CA LEU A 7 59.49 -26.91 24.73
C LEU A 7 58.52 -25.82 24.20
N MET A 8 58.50 -25.54 22.89
CA MET A 8 57.32 -25.15 22.06
C MET A 8 57.62 -23.99 21.11
N ALA A 9 58.02 -24.36 19.89
CA ALA A 9 57.78 -23.54 18.71
C ALA A 9 56.26 -23.52 18.44
N SER A 10 55.66 -22.33 18.44
CA SER A 10 54.24 -22.15 18.14
C SER A 10 54.05 -22.05 16.63
N ALA A 11 53.42 -23.07 16.04
CA ALA A 11 53.01 -23.06 14.63
C ALA A 11 51.68 -22.27 14.52
N LEU A 12 51.73 -21.10 13.88
CA LEU A 12 50.56 -20.31 13.52
C LEU A 12 49.88 -20.94 12.29
N LEU A 13 48.75 -21.61 12.52
CA LEU A 13 47.82 -22.06 11.48
C LEU A 13 47.01 -20.87 10.96
N PHE A 14 47.33 -20.40 9.75
CA PHE A 14 46.48 -19.48 8.99
C PHE A 14 45.27 -20.24 8.46
N VAL A 15 44.14 -20.14 9.16
CA VAL A 15 42.84 -20.60 8.65
C VAL A 15 42.35 -19.56 7.65
N PHE A 16 42.49 -19.86 6.35
CA PHE A 16 41.79 -19.13 5.29
C PHE A 16 40.29 -19.42 5.42
N THR A 17 39.54 -18.50 6.02
CA THR A 17 38.08 -18.51 5.95
C THR A 17 37.68 -18.07 4.54
N LEU A 18 37.35 -19.05 3.70
CA LEU A 18 36.62 -18.81 2.46
C LEU A 18 35.28 -18.16 2.82
N LYS A 19 35.15 -16.85 2.57
CA LYS A 19 33.85 -16.19 2.53
C LYS A 19 33.06 -16.82 1.40
N GLY A 20 32.14 -17.72 1.74
CA GLY A 20 31.09 -18.14 0.84
C GLY A 20 30.26 -16.91 0.47
N TYR A 21 30.38 -16.48 -0.78
CA TYR A 21 29.41 -15.56 -1.37
C TYR A 21 28.09 -16.33 -1.48
N GLY A 22 27.15 -16.05 -0.58
CA GLY A 22 25.76 -16.39 -0.81
C GLY A 22 25.28 -15.58 -2.01
N ALA A 23 24.78 -16.24 -3.04
CA ALA A 23 24.05 -15.59 -4.10
C ALA A 23 22.80 -14.96 -3.48
N GLU A 24 22.80 -13.63 -3.36
CA GLU A 24 21.65 -12.86 -2.93
C GLU A 24 20.56 -13.05 -3.99
N SER A 25 19.47 -13.74 -3.64
CA SER A 25 18.35 -13.94 -4.55
C SER A 25 17.71 -12.58 -4.83
N VAL A 26 17.92 -12.07 -6.04
CA VAL A 26 17.25 -10.88 -6.56
C VAL A 26 15.74 -11.14 -6.52
N VAL A 27 15.03 -10.46 -5.63
CA VAL A 27 13.57 -10.57 -5.53
C VAL A 27 12.97 -9.75 -6.67
N ASP A 28 12.42 -10.42 -7.68
CA ASP A 28 11.72 -9.74 -8.77
C ASP A 28 10.39 -9.13 -8.29
N CYS A 29 9.94 -8.06 -8.94
CA CYS A 29 8.63 -7.49 -8.65
C CYS A 29 7.51 -8.47 -9.04
N PRO A 30 6.39 -8.50 -8.31
CA PRO A 30 5.29 -9.38 -8.64
C PRO A 30 4.75 -9.08 -10.04
N VAL A 31 4.30 -10.13 -10.72
CA VAL A 31 3.67 -9.97 -12.04
C VAL A 31 2.28 -9.37 -11.84
N ALA A 32 1.93 -8.34 -12.64
CA ALA A 32 0.62 -7.73 -12.59
C ALA A 32 -0.47 -8.78 -12.88
N ASN A 33 -1.39 -8.92 -11.94
CA ASN A 33 -2.50 -9.87 -11.99
C ASN A 33 -3.63 -9.36 -11.09
N VAL A 34 -4.65 -8.77 -11.71
CA VAL A 34 -5.80 -8.19 -11.01
C VAL A 34 -6.57 -9.25 -10.21
N THR A 35 -6.64 -10.50 -10.68
CA THR A 35 -7.28 -11.60 -9.96
C THR A 35 -6.54 -11.94 -8.67
N ASN A 36 -5.22 -11.73 -8.64
CA ASN A 36 -4.38 -11.91 -7.46
C ASN A 36 -4.12 -10.58 -6.74
N ASN A 37 -4.96 -9.57 -6.94
CA ASN A 37 -4.85 -8.25 -6.31
C ASN A 37 -3.52 -7.50 -6.57
N VAL A 38 -2.83 -7.78 -7.67
CA VAL A 38 -1.62 -7.05 -8.10
C VAL A 38 -1.92 -6.20 -9.32
N PHE A 39 -1.82 -4.88 -9.17
CA PHE A 39 -2.15 -3.89 -10.18
C PHE A 39 -0.88 -3.33 -10.82
N ASP A 40 -0.92 -3.08 -12.13
CA ASP A 40 0.13 -2.31 -12.79
C ASP A 40 0.12 -0.87 -12.28
N ALA A 41 1.28 -0.39 -11.83
CA ALA A 41 1.47 0.96 -11.35
C ALA A 41 2.49 1.74 -12.20
N SER A 42 2.67 1.33 -13.46
CA SER A 42 3.67 1.92 -14.37
C SER A 42 3.44 3.42 -14.64
N ALA A 43 2.25 3.93 -14.31
CA ALA A 43 1.94 5.36 -14.32
C ALA A 43 2.69 6.18 -13.25
N LEU A 44 3.17 5.55 -12.17
CA LEU A 44 3.99 6.16 -11.13
C LEU A 44 5.48 6.05 -11.45
N VAL A 45 5.95 4.81 -11.57
CA VAL A 45 7.32 4.42 -11.90
C VAL A 45 7.25 3.26 -12.87
N LYS A 46 8.05 3.28 -13.93
CA LYS A 46 8.05 2.22 -14.94
C LYS A 46 8.21 0.85 -14.29
N ASP A 47 7.38 -0.11 -14.71
CA ASP A 47 7.39 -1.51 -14.26
C ASP A 47 7.06 -1.73 -12.76
N SER A 48 6.55 -0.71 -12.06
CA SER A 48 6.11 -0.82 -10.66
C SER A 48 4.74 -1.47 -10.50
N ARG A 49 4.44 -1.93 -9.28
CA ARG A 49 3.18 -2.61 -8.93
C ARG A 49 2.57 -2.06 -7.65
N ILE A 50 1.26 -2.22 -7.51
CA ILE A 50 0.56 -2.09 -6.23
C ILE A 50 -0.09 -3.44 -5.92
N SER A 51 0.04 -3.95 -4.69
CA SER A 51 -0.75 -5.09 -4.22
C SER A 51 -1.77 -4.65 -3.18
N ILE A 52 -2.85 -5.43 -3.07
CA ILE A 52 -3.75 -5.43 -1.91
C ILE A 52 -3.45 -6.71 -1.13
N ASP A 53 -2.89 -6.56 0.07
CA ASP A 53 -2.48 -7.67 0.93
C ASP A 53 -3.26 -7.66 2.25
N ASN A 54 -3.30 -8.81 2.92
CA ASN A 54 -3.87 -8.91 4.27
C ASN A 54 -2.93 -8.27 5.29
N GLY A 55 -3.49 -7.47 6.19
CA GLY A 55 -2.74 -6.82 7.28
C GLY A 55 -2.95 -7.48 8.65
N THR A 56 -3.14 -6.66 9.68
CA THR A 56 -3.36 -7.10 11.07
C THR A 56 -4.86 -7.20 11.40
N ALA A 57 -5.21 -7.60 12.63
CA ALA A 57 -6.61 -7.62 13.06
C ALA A 57 -7.24 -6.22 13.06
N GLU A 58 -6.46 -5.19 13.41
CA GLU A 58 -6.89 -3.79 13.47
C GLU A 58 -6.93 -3.15 12.08
N TYR A 59 -6.02 -3.56 11.20
CA TYR A 59 -5.90 -3.09 9.82
C TYR A 59 -5.88 -4.30 8.87
N PRO A 60 -7.04 -4.94 8.62
CA PRO A 60 -7.10 -6.20 7.87
C PRO A 60 -6.66 -6.09 6.41
N LEU A 61 -6.55 -4.88 5.87
CA LEU A 61 -6.16 -4.64 4.48
C LEU A 61 -5.07 -3.57 4.41
N VAL A 62 -4.00 -3.86 3.67
CA VAL A 62 -2.90 -2.94 3.38
C VAL A 62 -2.66 -2.83 1.87
N LEU A 63 -2.14 -1.67 1.45
CA LEU A 63 -1.64 -1.47 0.10
C LEU A 63 -0.13 -1.31 0.13
N ASP A 64 0.53 -2.12 -0.69
CA ASP A 64 1.98 -2.10 -0.85
C ASP A 64 2.36 -1.65 -2.26
N PHE A 65 3.43 -0.86 -2.33
CA PHE A 65 4.04 -0.44 -3.58
C PHE A 65 5.34 -1.19 -3.81
N TYR A 66 5.50 -1.75 -5.01
CA TYR A 66 6.66 -2.49 -5.44
C TYR A 66 7.40 -1.69 -6.50
N GLN A 67 8.61 -1.24 -6.17
CA GLN A 67 9.45 -0.44 -7.05
C GLN A 67 10.63 -1.27 -7.59
N PRO A 68 10.78 -1.39 -8.92
CA PRO A 68 11.95 -2.01 -9.51
C PRO A 68 13.21 -1.19 -9.22
N THR A 69 14.27 -1.89 -8.82
CA THR A 69 15.61 -1.35 -8.60
C THR A 69 16.62 -2.13 -9.45
N LYS A 70 17.89 -1.71 -9.44
CA LYS A 70 18.96 -2.44 -10.14
C LYS A 70 19.20 -3.85 -9.57
N SER A 71 18.85 -4.07 -8.31
CA SER A 71 19.14 -5.28 -7.54
C SER A 71 17.89 -6.10 -7.19
N GLY A 72 16.74 -5.78 -7.76
CA GLY A 72 15.47 -6.48 -7.50
C GLY A 72 14.33 -5.51 -7.29
N CYS A 73 13.44 -5.82 -6.36
CA CYS A 73 12.23 -5.07 -6.10
C CYS A 73 12.15 -4.64 -4.64
N GLU A 74 11.99 -3.35 -4.42
CA GLU A 74 11.73 -2.80 -3.09
C GLU A 74 10.24 -2.74 -2.84
N LYS A 75 9.81 -3.23 -1.67
CA LYS A 75 8.43 -3.20 -1.21
C LYS A 75 8.28 -2.15 -0.12
N ALA A 76 7.27 -1.29 -0.23
CA ALA A 76 6.90 -0.34 0.81
C ALA A 76 5.38 -0.28 0.99
N GLU A 77 4.92 -0.46 2.22
CA GLU A 77 3.51 -0.21 2.59
C GLU A 77 3.26 1.30 2.54
N PHE A 78 2.17 1.73 1.91
CA PHE A 78 1.79 3.15 1.84
C PHE A 78 0.38 3.43 2.33
N ALA A 79 -0.46 2.41 2.51
CA ALA A 79 -1.80 2.56 3.05
C ALA A 79 -2.22 1.33 3.85
N ARG A 80 -3.07 1.56 4.85
CA ARG A 80 -3.74 0.52 5.63
C ARG A 80 -5.15 0.98 5.98
N TYR A 81 -6.11 0.06 6.00
CA TYR A 81 -7.51 0.37 6.23
C TYR A 81 -8.04 -0.40 7.44
N SER A 82 -8.67 0.33 8.37
CA SER A 82 -9.29 -0.21 9.57
C SER A 82 -10.65 -0.84 9.30
N ILE A 83 -11.21 -1.48 10.33
CA ILE A 83 -12.60 -1.96 10.36
C ILE A 83 -13.53 -0.80 10.68
N GLU A 84 -14.51 -0.55 9.82
CA GLU A 84 -15.60 0.41 10.03
C GLU A 84 -16.94 -0.32 9.91
N GLY A 85 -17.35 -1.02 10.98
CA GLY A 85 -18.53 -1.90 10.99
C GLY A 85 -18.30 -3.27 10.34
N SER A 86 -17.57 -3.34 9.23
CA SER A 86 -17.10 -4.58 8.59
C SER A 86 -15.63 -4.53 8.22
N ALA A 87 -15.08 -5.61 7.66
CA ALA A 87 -13.79 -5.54 6.99
C ALA A 87 -13.87 -4.59 5.76
N PRO A 88 -12.81 -3.83 5.47
CA PRO A 88 -12.70 -2.97 4.29
C PRO A 88 -12.63 -3.81 3.01
N ILE A 89 -13.15 -3.24 1.93
CA ILE A 89 -13.07 -3.78 0.57
C ILE A 89 -12.54 -2.67 -0.34
N VAL A 90 -11.46 -2.94 -1.08
CA VAL A 90 -10.98 -2.03 -2.12
C VAL A 90 -11.79 -2.28 -3.39
N GLU A 91 -12.65 -1.33 -3.74
CA GLU A 91 -13.52 -1.37 -4.92
C GLU A 91 -12.76 -1.04 -6.19
N SER A 92 -11.78 -0.14 -6.11
CA SER A 92 -11.04 0.30 -7.28
C SER A 92 -9.72 0.93 -6.91
N ILE A 93 -8.67 0.59 -7.65
CA ILE A 93 -7.41 1.31 -7.70
C ILE A 93 -7.25 1.91 -9.09
N PHE A 94 -6.93 3.20 -9.18
CA PHE A 94 -6.69 3.86 -10.46
C PHE A 94 -5.78 5.07 -10.32
N PHE A 95 -5.26 5.55 -11.46
CA PHE A 95 -4.33 6.66 -11.50
C PHE A 95 -4.96 7.89 -12.16
N MET A 96 -4.62 9.07 -11.65
CA MET A 96 -4.97 10.35 -12.24
C MET A 96 -3.98 11.43 -11.82
N SER A 97 -3.65 12.35 -12.72
CA SER A 97 -2.82 13.51 -12.39
C SER A 97 -3.67 14.65 -11.80
N LEU A 98 -3.25 15.18 -10.66
CA LEU A 98 -3.78 16.41 -10.06
C LEU A 98 -2.63 17.40 -9.86
N HIS A 99 -2.81 18.64 -10.31
CA HIS A 99 -1.80 19.71 -10.23
C HIS A 99 -0.39 19.27 -10.67
N GLY A 100 -0.31 18.49 -11.75
CA GLY A 100 0.97 18.01 -12.31
C GLY A 100 1.60 16.81 -11.60
N ARG A 101 0.98 16.29 -10.52
CA ARG A 101 1.45 15.10 -9.81
C ARG A 101 0.54 13.92 -10.09
N VAL A 102 1.10 12.76 -10.44
CA VAL A 102 0.33 11.51 -10.56
C VAL A 102 -0.07 11.07 -9.15
N ASN A 103 -1.35 10.78 -8.98
CA ASN A 103 -1.92 10.25 -7.76
C ASN A 103 -2.44 8.84 -8.00
N VAL A 104 -2.23 7.96 -7.04
CA VAL A 104 -2.96 6.70 -6.87
C VAL A 104 -4.25 7.03 -6.15
N PHE A 105 -5.38 6.57 -6.65
CA PHE A 105 -6.65 6.62 -5.96
C PHE A 105 -7.05 5.22 -5.53
N SER A 106 -7.60 5.13 -4.32
CA SER A 106 -8.20 3.91 -3.78
C SER A 106 -9.63 4.24 -3.34
N ILE A 107 -10.61 3.51 -3.87
CA ILE A 107 -12.00 3.56 -3.39
C ILE A 107 -12.16 2.39 -2.43
N VAL A 108 -12.41 2.68 -1.17
CA VAL A 108 -12.59 1.68 -0.11
C VAL A 108 -14.03 1.72 0.36
N ALA A 109 -14.58 0.55 0.64
CA ALA A 109 -15.95 0.40 1.10
C ALA A 109 -16.05 -0.51 2.33
N TRP A 110 -17.03 -0.24 3.18
CA TRP A 110 -17.40 -1.04 4.33
C TRP A 110 -18.92 -1.22 4.36
N ASP A 111 -19.37 -2.43 4.66
CA ASP A 111 -20.79 -2.69 4.91
C ASP A 111 -21.10 -2.31 6.36
N ILE A 112 -21.95 -1.31 6.55
CA ILE A 112 -22.32 -0.79 7.85
C ILE A 112 -23.77 -1.17 8.19
N ASN A 113 -24.01 -1.51 9.45
CA ASN A 113 -25.35 -1.92 9.91
C ASN A 113 -25.58 -1.51 11.37
N ASN A 114 -25.76 -0.21 11.59
CA ASN A 114 -26.12 0.37 12.88
C ASN A 114 -27.63 0.64 12.93
N ARG A 115 -28.41 -0.43 13.15
CA ARG A 115 -29.88 -0.34 13.17
C ARG A 115 -30.43 0.55 14.29
N GLY A 116 -29.71 0.66 15.41
CA GLY A 116 -30.09 1.52 16.55
C GLY A 116 -30.29 2.98 16.12
N ASP A 117 -29.36 3.49 15.33
CA ASP A 117 -29.41 4.86 14.80
C ASP A 117 -30.03 4.93 13.40
N ARG A 118 -30.58 3.81 12.90
CA ARG A 118 -31.13 3.68 11.53
C ARG A 118 -30.12 4.08 10.45
N THR A 119 -28.84 3.77 10.66
CA THR A 119 -27.75 3.99 9.72
C THR A 119 -27.25 2.64 9.20
N TYR A 120 -27.48 2.36 7.93
CA TYR A 120 -27.09 1.09 7.31
C TYR A 120 -26.91 1.25 5.81
N GLY A 121 -26.11 0.36 5.22
CA GLY A 121 -25.77 0.41 3.81
C GLY A 121 -24.27 0.24 3.64
N ARG A 122 -23.70 0.94 2.65
CA ARG A 122 -22.29 0.83 2.33
C ARG A 122 -21.61 2.19 2.50
N LEU A 123 -20.70 2.26 3.45
CA LEU A 123 -19.82 3.41 3.64
C LEU A 123 -18.73 3.35 2.59
N TYR A 124 -18.48 4.46 1.90
CA TYR A 124 -17.40 4.62 0.96
C TYR A 124 -16.45 5.72 1.42
N GLN A 125 -15.16 5.52 1.18
CA GLN A 125 -14.12 6.54 1.32
C GLN A 125 -13.20 6.47 0.10
N VAL A 126 -12.91 7.62 -0.47
CA VAL A 126 -11.94 7.76 -1.56
C VAL A 126 -10.67 8.36 -0.97
N TYR A 127 -9.58 7.63 -1.10
CA TYR A 127 -8.24 8.08 -0.75
C TYR A 127 -7.46 8.42 -2.01
N ALA A 128 -6.51 9.36 -1.89
CA ALA A 128 -5.47 9.52 -2.89
C ALA A 128 -4.09 9.60 -2.25
N TYR A 129 -3.08 9.17 -3.00
CA TYR A 129 -1.68 9.13 -2.58
C TYR A 129 -0.80 9.63 -3.71
N ASN A 130 0.24 10.38 -3.40
CA ASN A 130 1.26 10.79 -4.35
C ASN A 130 2.64 10.75 -3.70
N PHE A 131 3.69 10.74 -4.52
CA PHE A 131 5.04 10.85 -4.01
C PHE A 131 5.26 12.19 -3.30
N ASP A 132 5.86 12.11 -2.11
CA ASP A 132 6.47 13.22 -1.41
C ASP A 132 7.86 13.53 -1.98
N GLU A 133 8.60 14.42 -1.32
CA GLU A 133 9.96 14.82 -1.71
C GLU A 133 10.99 13.70 -1.47
N ASN A 134 10.68 12.73 -0.61
CA ASN A 134 11.55 11.60 -0.29
C ASN A 134 11.28 10.38 -1.20
N GLY A 135 10.33 10.49 -2.13
CA GLY A 135 9.94 9.37 -3.00
C GLY A 135 9.03 8.35 -2.31
N MET A 136 8.41 8.69 -1.18
CA MET A 136 7.42 7.86 -0.49
C MET A 136 6.02 8.22 -0.94
N LEU A 137 5.16 7.22 -1.19
CA LEU A 137 3.74 7.47 -1.39
C LEU A 137 3.12 7.91 -0.06
N VAL A 138 2.63 9.14 -0.03
CA VAL A 138 1.94 9.71 1.13
C VAL A 138 0.54 10.13 0.74
N GLU A 139 -0.35 10.18 1.72
CA GLU A 139 -1.74 10.56 1.50
C GLU A 139 -1.86 12.02 1.03
N ASN A 140 -2.58 12.21 -0.07
CA ASN A 140 -3.03 13.51 -0.55
C ASN A 140 -4.30 13.92 0.21
N LYS A 141 -4.09 14.53 1.38
CA LYS A 141 -5.16 15.00 2.28
C LYS A 141 -6.17 15.93 1.61
N ARG A 142 -5.76 16.76 0.64
CA ARG A 142 -6.70 17.61 -0.10
C ARG A 142 -7.79 16.81 -0.81
N VAL A 143 -7.47 15.58 -1.23
CA VAL A 143 -8.45 14.67 -1.81
C VAL A 143 -9.17 13.89 -0.72
N SER A 144 -8.42 13.19 0.15
CA SER A 144 -9.03 12.27 1.11
C SER A 144 -9.93 12.95 2.14
N GLU A 145 -9.65 14.21 2.47
CA GLU A 145 -10.41 15.01 3.43
C GLU A 145 -11.44 15.94 2.75
N ASP A 146 -11.65 15.86 1.42
CA ASP A 146 -12.75 16.56 0.76
C ASP A 146 -14.09 15.90 1.16
N ASP A 147 -15.04 16.68 1.68
CA ASP A 147 -16.34 16.19 2.17
C ASP A 147 -17.12 15.36 1.13
N SER A 148 -16.84 15.55 -0.16
CA SER A 148 -17.48 14.77 -1.23
C SER A 148 -16.85 13.38 -1.40
N MET A 149 -15.67 13.10 -0.84
CA MET A 149 -14.92 11.85 -1.01
C MET A 149 -15.30 10.77 0.01
N THR A 150 -16.28 11.05 0.87
CA THR A 150 -16.81 10.08 1.83
C THR A 150 -18.33 10.09 1.84
N GLY A 151 -18.95 8.97 2.18
CA GLY A 151 -20.39 8.93 2.40
C GLY A 151 -21.02 7.55 2.31
N VAL A 152 -22.27 7.47 2.75
CA VAL A 152 -23.04 6.24 2.78
C VAL A 152 -23.96 6.16 1.57
N ASP A 153 -23.93 5.02 0.86
CA ASP A 153 -25.00 4.60 -0.04
C ASP A 153 -25.94 3.67 0.73
N GLY A 154 -27.15 4.15 1.05
CA GLY A 154 -28.06 3.46 1.97
C GLY A 154 -28.90 4.44 2.78
N TYR A 155 -28.86 4.32 4.10
CA TYR A 155 -29.59 5.17 5.05
C TYR A 155 -28.65 5.72 6.11
N VAL A 156 -28.83 6.98 6.46
CA VAL A 156 -28.14 7.68 7.56
C VAL A 156 -29.20 8.32 8.42
N GLU A 157 -29.24 7.97 9.70
CA GLU A 157 -30.21 8.50 10.68
C GLU A 157 -31.69 8.32 10.25
N GLY A 158 -31.97 7.27 9.47
CA GLY A 158 -33.29 6.98 8.92
C GLY A 158 -33.64 7.76 7.64
N ARG A 159 -32.71 8.52 7.07
CA ARG A 159 -32.87 9.21 5.79
C ARG A 159 -32.10 8.48 4.69
N ALA A 160 -32.72 8.31 3.53
CA ALA A 160 -32.04 7.76 2.37
C ALA A 160 -30.84 8.65 1.98
N SER A 161 -29.69 8.03 1.78
CA SER A 161 -28.44 8.65 1.38
C SER A 161 -27.91 7.93 0.14
N LYS A 162 -27.24 8.68 -0.74
CA LYS A 162 -26.63 8.14 -1.95
C LYS A 162 -25.23 8.71 -2.14
N PHE A 163 -24.22 7.85 -2.04
CA PHE A 163 -22.86 8.22 -2.37
C PHE A 163 -22.63 8.15 -3.88
N ARG A 164 -22.11 9.23 -4.45
CA ARG A 164 -21.98 9.38 -5.91
C ARG A 164 -20.71 8.78 -6.48
N TYR A 165 -19.60 8.81 -5.74
CA TYR A 165 -18.27 8.56 -6.28
C TYR A 165 -17.78 7.12 -6.03
N ARG A 166 -18.63 6.15 -6.37
CA ARG A 166 -18.40 4.72 -6.14
C ARG A 166 -17.49 4.07 -7.19
N THR A 167 -17.26 4.76 -8.30
CA THR A 167 -16.45 4.25 -9.41
C THR A 167 -15.31 5.20 -9.76
N ALA A 168 -14.24 4.65 -10.34
CA ALA A 168 -13.13 5.44 -10.85
C ALA A 168 -13.57 6.52 -11.85
N ALA A 169 -14.59 6.24 -12.67
CA ALA A 169 -15.12 7.20 -13.63
C ALA A 169 -15.78 8.40 -12.96
N ASP A 170 -16.57 8.16 -11.91
CA ASP A 170 -17.25 9.21 -11.15
C ASP A 170 -16.26 10.11 -10.41
N VAL A 171 -15.25 9.50 -9.74
CA VAL A 171 -14.19 10.26 -9.06
C VAL A 171 -13.37 11.08 -10.05
N LYS A 172 -12.96 10.49 -11.18
CA LYS A 172 -12.22 11.22 -12.24
C LYS A 172 -13.02 12.41 -12.76
N LYS A 173 -14.34 12.24 -12.95
CA LYS A 173 -15.22 13.32 -13.42
C LYS A 173 -15.27 14.47 -12.42
N TYR A 174 -15.42 14.17 -11.12
CA TYR A 174 -15.43 15.19 -10.06
C TYR A 174 -14.16 16.04 -10.08
N TRP A 175 -13.00 15.40 -9.98
CA TRP A 175 -11.73 16.12 -9.87
C TRP A 175 -11.32 16.87 -11.14
N ARG A 176 -11.71 16.38 -12.32
CA ARG A 176 -11.49 17.10 -13.59
C ARG A 176 -12.32 18.38 -13.72
N SER A 177 -13.47 18.45 -13.06
CA SER A 177 -14.33 19.65 -13.03
C SER A 177 -13.91 20.69 -12.00
N LYS A 178 -13.02 20.34 -11.06
CA LYS A 178 -12.54 21.28 -10.05
C LYS A 178 -11.54 22.26 -10.68
N PRO A 179 -11.59 23.56 -10.30
CA PRO A 179 -10.57 24.52 -10.70
C PRO A 179 -9.17 24.03 -10.30
N ARG A 180 -8.21 24.28 -11.20
CA ARG A 180 -6.79 23.98 -10.97
C ARG A 180 -6.17 24.85 -9.89
#